data_AF-A0A7C3FJJ8-F1
#
_entry.id   AF-A0A7C3FJJ8-F1
#
_cell.length_a   1.000
_cell.length_b   1.000
_cell.length_c   1.000
_cell.angle_alpha   90.00
_cell.angle_beta   90.00
_cell.angle_gamma   90.00
#
_symmetry.space_group_name_H-M   'P 1'
#
loop_
_entity.id
_entity.type
_entity.pdbx_description
1 polymer ?
#
loop_
_entity_poly.entity_id
_entity_poly.type
_entity_poly.pdbx_seq_one_letter_code
_entity_poly.pdbx_strand_id
1 'polypeptide(L)'
;MTQSQTSKRFYIPIVKAGITLLLLWGIGAILKDLPMVKELTIKKLSLSAPTIVEMVITLLMVVVLVNFGRDFGRQLRRVLPRFPQSSVILVSLVYIIATVITYNAFSPLGRTLFKESFWIYQVVFLALVLLPLWIGVTTLYRNTDKLVDLITTEVDKATGEMTQMGRYGEQVSCVHCGALNVPEAQFCSQCGADLSTPAAVANACPACGAPNDTDASFCIECGADLSPA
;
A
#
# COMPACT_ATOMS: atom_id res chain seq x y z
N MET A 1 -18.86 -5.94 -15.14
CA MET A 1 -18.31 -4.85 -16.00
C MET A 1 -18.02 -3.53 -15.26
N THR A 2 -18.41 -3.36 -13.98
CA THR A 2 -18.30 -2.09 -13.22
C THR A 2 -16.92 -1.82 -12.58
N GLN A 3 -16.18 -2.85 -12.16
CA GLN A 3 -14.87 -2.70 -11.51
C GLN A 3 -13.77 -2.15 -12.46
N SER A 4 -13.72 -2.67 -13.69
CA SER A 4 -12.77 -2.25 -14.75
C SER A 4 -12.94 -0.78 -15.17
N GLN A 5 -14.17 -0.26 -15.19
CA GLN A 5 -14.41 1.15 -15.52
C GLN A 5 -13.97 2.10 -14.41
N THR A 6 -14.04 1.65 -13.15
CA THR A 6 -13.71 2.46 -11.97
C THR A 6 -12.19 2.61 -11.84
N SER A 7 -11.43 1.53 -12.05
CA SER A 7 -9.96 1.60 -12.07
C SER A 7 -9.45 2.49 -13.20
N LYS A 8 -9.98 2.32 -14.43
CA LYS A 8 -9.58 3.14 -15.58
C LYS A 8 -9.76 4.64 -15.32
N ARG A 9 -10.91 5.05 -14.76
CA ARG A 9 -11.18 6.46 -14.45
C ARG A 9 -10.20 7.04 -13.43
N PHE A 10 -9.77 6.24 -12.45
CA PHE A 10 -8.80 6.64 -11.42
C PHE A 10 -7.40 6.92 -11.97
N TYR A 11 -6.93 6.12 -12.94
CA TYR A 11 -5.58 6.27 -13.49
C TYR A 11 -5.47 7.36 -14.57
N ILE A 12 -6.56 7.74 -15.25
CA ILE A 12 -6.54 8.73 -16.34
C ILE A 12 -5.84 10.05 -15.95
N PRO A 13 -6.13 10.69 -14.79
CA PRO A 13 -5.46 11.93 -14.41
C PRO A 13 -3.96 11.75 -14.17
N ILE A 14 -3.55 10.62 -13.58
CA ILE A 14 -2.15 10.30 -13.32
C ILE A 14 -1.39 10.20 -14.65
N VAL A 15 -1.93 9.42 -15.59
CA VAL A 15 -1.32 9.23 -16.92
C VAL A 15 -1.27 10.56 -17.67
N LYS A 16 -2.36 11.33 -17.68
CA LYS A 16 -2.42 12.63 -18.37
C LYS A 16 -1.41 13.62 -17.79
N ALA A 17 -1.31 13.72 -16.46
CA ALA A 17 -0.34 14.58 -15.79
C ALA A 17 1.10 14.14 -16.09
N GLY A 18 1.39 12.84 -15.98
CA GLY A 18 2.71 12.28 -16.28
C GLY A 18 3.17 12.59 -17.71
N ILE A 19 2.33 12.30 -18.71
CA ILE A 19 2.64 12.61 -20.11
C ILE A 19 2.86 14.12 -20.30
N THR A 20 1.99 14.96 -19.75
CA THR A 20 2.10 16.42 -19.91
C THR A 20 3.38 16.96 -19.27
N LEU A 21 3.73 16.48 -18.08
CA LEU A 21 4.96 16.88 -17.38
C LEU A 21 6.22 16.41 -18.12
N LEU A 22 6.22 15.20 -18.65
CA LEU A 22 7.33 14.67 -19.48
C LEU A 22 7.51 15.48 -20.77
N LEU A 23 6.41 15.81 -21.45
CA LEU A 23 6.44 16.65 -22.64
C LEU A 23 6.99 18.05 -22.34
N LEU A 24 6.51 18.70 -21.28
CA LEU A 24 7.00 20.02 -20.87
C LEU A 24 8.48 19.99 -20.47
N TRP A 25 8.90 18.96 -19.74
CA TRP A 25 10.31 18.77 -19.38
C TRP A 25 11.19 18.57 -20.61
N GLY A 26 10.76 17.73 -21.56
CA GLY A 26 11.48 17.49 -22.82
C GLY A 26 11.58 18.75 -23.70
N ILE A 27 10.47 19.48 -23.86
CA ILE A 27 10.46 20.77 -24.57
C ILE A 27 11.43 21.74 -23.90
N GLY A 28 11.43 21.80 -22.56
CA GLY A 28 12.33 22.69 -21.83
C GLY A 28 13.80 22.35 -21.94
N ALA A 29 14.14 21.06 -21.94
CA ALA A 29 15.50 20.63 -22.20
C ALA A 29 15.97 21.08 -23.60
N ILE A 30 15.16 20.81 -24.63
CA ILE A 30 15.48 21.18 -26.01
C ILE A 30 15.62 22.70 -26.17
N LEU A 31 14.65 23.47 -25.67
CA LEU A 31 14.64 24.93 -25.82
C LEU A 31 15.86 25.60 -25.17
N LYS A 32 16.31 25.08 -24.02
CA LYS A 32 17.51 25.59 -23.35
C LYS A 32 18.80 25.32 -24.12
N ASP A 33 18.82 24.26 -24.93
CA ASP A 33 20.00 23.86 -25.69
C ASP A 33 20.15 24.54 -27.05
N LEU A 34 19.10 25.22 -27.52
CA LEU A 34 19.16 25.96 -28.78
C LEU A 34 20.21 27.10 -28.71
N PRO A 35 21.12 27.20 -29.70
CA PRO A 35 22.21 28.19 -29.70
C PRO A 35 21.67 29.63 -29.66
N MET A 36 20.57 29.89 -30.36
CA MET A 36 19.89 31.19 -30.35
C MET A 36 19.43 31.61 -28.95
N VAL A 37 19.00 30.66 -28.10
CA VAL A 37 18.54 30.97 -26.74
C VAL A 37 19.72 31.22 -25.81
N LYS A 38 20.85 30.51 -25.99
CA LYS A 38 22.05 30.71 -25.17
C LYS A 38 22.70 32.08 -25.38
N GLU A 39 22.63 32.61 -26.59
CA GLU A 39 23.30 33.87 -26.97
C GLU A 39 22.49 35.12 -26.60
N LEU A 40 21.18 35.00 -26.34
CA LEU A 40 20.32 36.12 -25.97
C LEU A 40 20.51 36.53 -24.50
N THR A 41 21.26 37.61 -24.29
CA THR A 41 21.42 38.25 -22.99
C THR A 41 20.59 39.52 -22.90
N ILE A 42 19.52 39.51 -22.08
CA ILE A 42 18.70 40.70 -21.85
C ILE A 42 19.38 41.56 -20.79
N LYS A 43 20.24 42.47 -21.24
CA LYS A 43 21.10 43.33 -20.41
C LYS A 43 20.35 44.17 -19.37
N LYS A 44 19.04 44.41 -19.57
CA LYS A 44 18.21 45.27 -18.71
C LYS A 44 17.72 44.59 -17.41
N LEU A 45 17.68 43.25 -17.37
CA LEU A 45 17.18 42.48 -16.21
C LEU A 45 18.21 41.51 -15.61
N SER A 46 19.45 41.48 -16.12
CA SER A 46 20.49 40.51 -15.71
C SER A 46 20.03 39.04 -15.72
N LEU A 47 19.01 38.71 -16.53
CA LEU A 47 18.48 37.37 -16.70
C LEU A 47 18.93 36.80 -18.05
N SER A 48 19.44 35.57 -18.04
CA SER A 48 19.75 34.84 -19.26
C SER A 48 18.46 34.28 -19.88
N ALA A 49 18.34 34.29 -21.21
CA ALA A 49 17.17 33.72 -21.88
C ALA A 49 16.89 32.24 -21.51
N PRO A 50 17.89 31.36 -21.29
CA PRO A 50 17.64 30.00 -20.78
C PRO A 50 16.95 29.98 -19.41
N THR A 51 17.26 30.94 -18.52
CA THR A 51 16.60 31.07 -17.21
C THR A 51 15.13 31.46 -17.37
N ILE A 52 14.82 32.33 -18.33
CA ILE A 52 13.44 32.73 -18.61
C ILE A 52 12.63 31.54 -19.13
N VAL A 53 13.20 30.78 -20.06
CA VAL A 53 12.59 29.54 -20.57
C VAL A 53 12.33 28.56 -19.42
N GLU A 54 13.29 28.40 -18.50
CA GLU A 54 13.11 27.58 -17.30
C GLU A 54 11.94 28.04 -16.44
N MET A 55 11.88 29.34 -16.08
CA MET A 55 10.81 29.89 -15.27
C MET A 55 9.43 29.67 -15.90
N VAL A 56 9.29 29.90 -17.22
CA VAL A 56 8.03 29.72 -17.95
C VAL A 56 7.60 28.26 -17.94
N ILE A 57 8.52 27.34 -18.25
CA ILE A 57 8.19 25.91 -18.33
C ILE A 57 7.89 25.35 -16.95
N THR A 58 8.66 25.73 -15.93
CA THR A 58 8.37 25.35 -14.55
C THR A 58 7.01 25.88 -14.09
N LEU A 59 6.64 27.11 -14.46
CA LEU A 59 5.30 27.65 -14.17
C LEU A 59 4.20 26.80 -14.82
N LEU A 60 4.36 26.39 -16.08
CA LEU A 60 3.43 25.48 -16.76
C LEU A 60 3.35 24.12 -16.05
N MET A 61 4.49 23.56 -15.63
CA MET A 61 4.54 22.29 -14.88
C MET A 61 3.81 22.41 -13.53
N VAL A 62 4.00 23.53 -12.82
CA VAL A 62 3.29 23.82 -11.57
C VAL A 62 1.79 23.88 -11.78
N VAL A 63 1.32 24.54 -12.83
CA VAL A 63 -0.11 24.57 -13.18
C VAL A 63 -0.66 23.16 -13.43
N VAL A 64 0.09 22.33 -14.17
CA VAL A 64 -0.29 20.92 -14.41
C VAL A 64 -0.34 20.13 -13.11
N LEU A 65 0.65 20.27 -12.23
CA LEU A 65 0.70 19.59 -10.93
C LEU A 65 -0.47 19.99 -10.03
N VAL A 66 -0.78 21.28 -9.91
CA VAL A 66 -1.88 21.77 -9.09
C VAL A 66 -3.23 21.30 -9.64
N ASN A 67 -3.41 21.34 -10.97
CA ASN A 67 -4.62 20.82 -11.61
C ASN A 67 -4.77 19.31 -11.38
N PHE A 68 -3.68 18.56 -11.50
CA PHE A 68 -3.64 17.13 -11.17
C PHE A 68 -4.03 16.89 -9.71
N GLY A 69 -3.41 17.59 -8.76
CA GLY A 69 -3.71 17.42 -7.33
C GLY A 69 -5.19 17.67 -7.01
N ARG A 70 -5.78 18.72 -7.59
CA ARG A 70 -7.22 19.01 -7.44
C ARG A 70 -8.12 17.94 -8.05
N ASP A 71 -7.80 17.48 -9.27
CA ASP A 71 -8.62 16.48 -9.96
C ASP A 71 -8.50 15.09 -9.33
N PHE A 72 -7.27 14.65 -9.08
CA PHE A 72 -6.97 13.38 -8.43
C PHE A 72 -7.48 13.36 -6.99
N GLY A 73 -7.36 14.46 -6.24
CA GLY A 73 -7.95 14.58 -4.90
C GLY A 73 -9.46 14.34 -4.89
N ARG A 74 -10.20 14.89 -5.87
CA ARG A 74 -11.65 14.64 -6.03
C ARG A 74 -11.97 13.17 -6.34
N GLN A 75 -11.06 12.46 -7.00
CA GLN A 75 -11.22 11.03 -7.30
C GLN A 75 -10.85 10.16 -6.11
N LEU A 76 -9.78 10.50 -5.41
CA LEU A 76 -9.31 9.77 -4.23
C LEU A 76 -10.38 9.69 -3.14
N ARG A 77 -11.12 10.80 -2.93
CA ARG A 77 -12.27 10.82 -2.01
C ARG A 77 -13.35 9.79 -2.34
N ARG A 78 -13.53 9.45 -3.62
CA ARG A 78 -14.51 8.44 -4.08
C ARG A 78 -13.99 7.02 -3.93
N VAL A 79 -12.69 6.81 -4.12
CA VAL A 79 -12.06 5.48 -4.07
C VAL A 79 -11.78 5.03 -2.64
N LEU A 80 -11.44 5.96 -1.73
CA LEU A 80 -11.25 5.69 -0.30
C LEU A 80 -12.38 6.32 0.53
N PRO A 81 -13.61 5.75 0.50
CA PRO A 81 -14.74 6.30 1.25
C PRO A 81 -14.55 6.20 2.77
N ARG A 82 -13.76 5.23 3.27
CA ARG A 82 -13.40 5.12 4.69
C ARG A 82 -12.54 6.30 5.18
N PHE A 83 -11.77 6.91 4.28
CA PHE A 83 -10.87 8.01 4.62
C PHE A 83 -10.94 9.13 3.57
N PRO A 84 -12.05 9.90 3.53
CA PRO A 84 -12.24 10.97 2.55
C PRO A 84 -11.27 12.14 2.75
N GLN A 85 -10.69 12.29 3.95
CA GLN A 85 -9.67 13.28 4.28
C GLN A 85 -8.34 13.03 3.55
N SER A 86 -8.08 11.82 3.05
CA SER A 86 -6.90 11.52 2.19
C SER A 86 -6.75 12.50 1.02
N SER A 87 -7.88 12.94 0.44
CA SER A 87 -7.90 13.94 -0.63
C SER A 87 -7.28 15.28 -0.22
N VAL A 88 -7.53 15.72 1.02
CA VAL A 88 -7.00 17.00 1.54
C VAL A 88 -5.49 16.87 1.78
N ILE A 89 -5.05 15.75 2.35
CA ILE A 89 -3.62 15.48 2.59
C ILE A 89 -2.85 15.47 1.28
N LEU A 90 -3.35 14.74 0.27
CA LEU A 90 -2.72 14.69 -1.04
C LEU A 90 -2.64 16.07 -1.69
N VAL A 91 -3.73 16.84 -1.65
CA VAL A 91 -3.77 18.20 -2.21
C VAL A 91 -2.77 19.11 -1.50
N SER A 92 -2.70 19.06 -0.16
CA SER A 92 -1.71 19.82 0.62
C SER A 92 -0.28 19.47 0.21
N LEU A 93 0.05 18.19 0.05
CA LEU A 93 1.37 17.75 -0.41
C LEU A 93 1.70 18.30 -1.80
N VAL A 94 0.74 18.26 -2.73
CA VAL A 94 0.92 18.82 -4.08
C VAL A 94 1.19 20.33 -4.03
N TYR A 95 0.49 21.09 -3.20
CA TYR A 95 0.74 22.54 -3.05
C TYR A 95 2.11 22.83 -2.44
N ILE A 96 2.58 22.03 -1.47
CA ILE A 96 3.92 22.17 -0.89
C ILE A 96 4.96 21.95 -1.99
N ILE A 97 4.87 20.84 -2.74
CA ILE A 97 5.79 20.52 -3.83
C ILE A 97 5.77 21.63 -4.90
N ALA A 98 4.59 22.08 -5.32
CA ALA A 98 4.43 23.17 -6.28
C ALA A 98 5.09 24.48 -5.80
N THR A 99 4.96 24.81 -4.52
CA THR A 99 5.54 26.01 -3.92
C THR A 99 7.07 25.92 -3.88
N VAL A 100 7.64 24.77 -3.51
CA VAL A 100 9.09 24.53 -3.52
C VAL A 100 9.67 24.61 -4.93
N ILE A 101 9.00 24.00 -5.91
CA ILE A 101 9.39 24.07 -7.33
C ILE A 101 9.39 25.53 -7.81
N THR A 102 8.34 26.28 -7.46
CA THR A 102 8.22 27.71 -7.81
C THR A 102 9.31 28.54 -7.14
N TYR A 103 9.59 28.30 -5.86
CA TYR A 103 10.66 28.99 -5.12
C TYR A 103 12.01 28.85 -5.84
N ASN A 104 12.36 27.63 -6.23
CA ASN A 104 13.63 27.33 -6.89
C ASN A 104 13.72 28.02 -8.27
N ALA A 105 12.68 27.87 -9.10
CA ALA A 105 12.66 28.43 -10.45
C ALA A 105 12.70 29.96 -10.46
N PHE A 106 12.00 30.62 -9.54
CA PHE A 106 11.93 32.09 -9.48
C PHE A 106 13.02 32.70 -8.59
N SER A 107 13.88 31.90 -7.95
CA SER A 107 14.99 32.40 -7.12
C SER A 107 15.95 33.35 -7.84
N PRO A 108 16.28 33.20 -9.15
CA PRO A 108 17.12 34.16 -9.85
C PRO A 108 16.42 35.52 -9.98
N LEU A 109 15.13 35.53 -10.32
CA LEU A 109 14.33 36.74 -10.40
C LEU A 109 14.19 37.41 -9.02
N GLY A 110 13.95 36.64 -7.96
CA GLY A 110 13.87 37.14 -6.60
C GLY A 110 15.16 37.83 -6.15
N ARG A 111 16.34 37.24 -6.45
CA ARG A 111 17.63 37.87 -6.15
C ARG A 111 17.83 39.19 -6.89
N THR A 112 17.42 39.27 -8.15
CA THR A 112 17.54 40.50 -8.96
C THR A 112 16.61 41.61 -8.45
N LEU A 113 15.36 41.28 -8.11
CA LEU A 113 14.35 42.26 -7.70
C LEU A 113 14.57 42.75 -6.27
N PHE A 114 14.83 41.85 -5.32
CA PHE A 114 14.88 42.17 -3.91
C PHE A 114 16.29 42.48 -3.40
N LYS A 115 17.37 42.10 -4.12
CA LYS A 115 18.78 42.36 -3.78
C LYS A 115 19.06 42.13 -2.28
N GLU A 116 19.32 43.18 -1.51
CA GLU A 116 19.59 43.12 -0.06
C GLU A 116 18.40 42.59 0.76
N SER A 117 17.17 42.78 0.26
CA SER A 117 15.93 42.31 0.88
C SER A 117 15.51 40.92 0.39
N PHE A 118 16.42 40.09 -0.13
CA PHE A 118 16.10 38.74 -0.59
C PHE A 118 15.51 37.84 0.52
N TRP A 119 15.77 38.13 1.78
CA TRP A 119 15.14 37.46 2.92
C TRP A 119 13.60 37.54 2.88
N ILE A 120 13.02 38.63 2.35
CA ILE A 120 11.56 38.77 2.19
C ILE A 120 11.01 37.68 1.27
N TYR A 121 11.70 37.40 0.16
CA TYR A 121 11.33 36.33 -0.76
C TYR A 121 11.31 34.96 -0.05
N GLN A 122 12.31 34.67 0.79
CA GLN A 122 12.37 33.43 1.56
C GLN A 122 11.23 33.33 2.57
N VAL A 123 10.95 34.41 3.32
CA VAL A 123 9.87 34.45 4.31
C VAL A 123 8.50 34.28 3.66
N VAL A 124 8.26 34.91 2.50
CA VAL A 124 7.00 34.76 1.76
C VAL A 124 6.78 33.30 1.35
N PHE A 125 7.77 32.66 0.73
CA PHE A 125 7.63 31.26 0.31
C PHE A 125 7.53 30.30 1.51
N LEU A 126 8.23 30.60 2.61
CA LEU A 126 8.09 29.85 3.86
C LEU A 126 6.65 29.95 4.38
N ALA A 127 6.07 31.14 4.44
CA ALA A 127 4.68 31.34 4.87
C ALA A 127 3.69 30.60 3.94
N LEU A 128 3.93 30.61 2.62
CA LEU A 128 3.13 29.87 1.65
C LEU A 128 3.21 28.35 1.84
N VAL A 129 4.34 27.79 2.29
CA VAL A 129 4.50 26.37 2.60
C VAL A 129 3.85 26.01 3.93
N LEU A 130 3.96 26.87 4.95
CA LEU A 130 3.42 26.60 6.29
C LEU A 130 1.90 26.44 6.27
N LEU A 131 1.17 27.15 5.40
CA LEU A 131 -0.29 27.05 5.29
C LEU A 131 -0.78 25.64 4.91
N PRO A 132 -0.41 25.06 3.75
CA PRO A 132 -0.82 23.70 3.38
C PRO A 132 -0.20 22.64 4.29
N LEU A 133 0.99 22.89 4.84
CA LEU A 133 1.63 22.00 5.81
C LEU A 133 0.80 21.90 7.10
N TRP A 134 0.39 23.03 7.66
CA TRP A 134 -0.50 23.05 8.83
C TRP A 134 -1.83 22.37 8.55
N ILE A 135 -2.47 22.64 7.40
CA ILE A 135 -3.71 21.97 6.99
C ILE A 135 -3.51 20.45 6.87
N GLY A 136 -2.41 20.01 6.23
CA GLY A 136 -2.11 18.60 6.03
C GLY A 136 -1.86 17.87 7.35
N VAL A 137 -1.02 18.45 8.21
CA VAL A 137 -0.66 17.88 9.53
C VAL A 137 -1.86 17.81 10.46
N THR A 138 -2.64 18.89 10.56
CA THR A 138 -3.85 18.88 11.41
C THR A 138 -4.89 17.87 10.92
N THR A 139 -5.04 17.74 9.60
CA THR A 139 -5.94 16.73 9.01
C THR A 139 -5.45 15.31 9.30
N LEU A 140 -4.15 15.07 9.18
CA LEU A 140 -3.53 13.78 9.47
C LEU A 140 -3.70 13.40 10.94
N TYR A 141 -3.36 14.30 11.85
CA TYR A 141 -3.43 14.09 13.30
C TYR A 141 -4.85 13.85 13.80
N ARG A 142 -5.84 14.60 13.28
CA ARG A 142 -7.26 14.44 13.69
C ARG A 142 -7.91 13.16 13.17
N ASN A 143 -7.29 12.46 12.21
CA ASN A 143 -7.87 11.27 11.60
C ASN A 143 -6.91 10.07 11.67
N THR A 144 -6.03 10.05 12.66
CA THR A 144 -5.08 8.94 12.86
C THR A 144 -5.80 7.61 13.05
N ASP A 145 -6.93 7.58 13.77
CA ASP A 145 -7.71 6.34 13.96
C ASP A 145 -8.11 5.69 12.62
N LYS A 146 -8.61 6.50 11.67
CA LYS A 146 -9.03 6.02 10.34
C LYS A 146 -7.86 5.52 9.50
N LEU A 147 -6.67 6.08 9.69
CA LEU A 147 -5.45 5.63 9.03
C LEU A 147 -4.98 4.29 9.58
N VAL A 148 -5.03 4.14 10.91
CA VAL A 148 -4.72 2.88 11.58
C VAL A 148 -5.69 1.80 11.10
N ASP A 149 -7.00 2.06 11.09
CA ASP A 149 -8.02 1.11 10.63
C ASP A 149 -7.78 0.62 9.19
N LEU A 150 -7.36 1.53 8.29
CA LEU A 150 -7.06 1.18 6.90
C LEU A 150 -5.88 0.21 6.78
N ILE A 151 -4.87 0.40 7.63
CA ILE A 151 -3.66 -0.43 7.63
C ILE A 151 -3.96 -1.76 8.33
N THR A 152 -4.59 -1.73 9.51
CA THR A 152 -4.91 -2.92 10.29
C THR A 152 -5.90 -3.81 9.58
N THR A 153 -6.91 -3.28 8.88
CA THR A 153 -7.88 -4.13 8.16
C THR A 153 -7.23 -5.05 7.14
N GLU A 154 -6.24 -4.57 6.39
CA GLU A 154 -5.56 -5.40 5.39
C GLU A 154 -4.56 -6.37 6.05
N VAL A 155 -3.94 -5.96 7.15
CA VAL A 155 -3.09 -6.85 7.96
C VAL A 155 -3.94 -7.96 8.59
N ASP A 156 -5.07 -7.66 9.22
CA ASP A 156 -5.95 -8.63 9.86
C ASP A 156 -6.52 -9.64 8.86
N LYS A 157 -6.86 -9.20 7.65
CA LYS A 157 -7.26 -10.10 6.56
C LYS A 157 -6.11 -11.01 6.14
N ALA A 158 -4.93 -10.45 5.88
CA ALA A 158 -3.76 -11.22 5.47
C ALA A 158 -3.32 -12.20 6.57
N THR A 159 -3.36 -11.79 7.84
CA THR A 159 -3.06 -12.63 9.00
C THR A 159 -4.14 -13.69 9.19
N GLY A 160 -5.42 -13.38 8.99
CA GLY A 160 -6.52 -14.35 9.00
C GLY A 160 -6.35 -15.45 7.94
N GLU A 161 -6.03 -15.05 6.71
CA GLU A 161 -5.73 -15.98 5.60
C GLU A 161 -4.47 -16.82 5.88
N MET A 162 -3.41 -16.22 6.41
CA MET A 162 -2.20 -16.95 6.84
C MET A 162 -2.48 -17.93 7.98
N THR A 163 -3.35 -17.57 8.94
CA THR A 163 -3.74 -18.47 10.04
C THR A 163 -4.53 -19.66 9.52
N GLN A 164 -5.37 -19.47 8.50
CA GLN A 164 -6.05 -20.58 7.83
C GLN A 164 -5.09 -21.52 7.09
N MET A 165 -4.02 -21.00 6.46
CA MET A 165 -2.98 -21.85 5.87
C MET A 165 -2.12 -22.57 6.92
N GLY A 166 -1.89 -21.95 8.09
CA GLY A 166 -1.16 -22.57 9.21
C GLY A 166 -1.90 -23.76 9.84
N ARG A 167 -3.24 -23.74 9.81
CA ARG A 167 -4.08 -24.85 10.27
C ARG A 167 -4.06 -26.06 9.31
N TYR A 168 -3.63 -25.87 8.06
CA TYR A 168 -3.38 -26.97 7.11
C TYR A 168 -2.05 -27.72 7.41
N GLY A 169 -1.24 -27.22 8.35
CA GLY A 169 0.01 -27.85 8.79
C GLY A 169 -0.09 -28.58 10.14
N GLU A 170 -1.20 -28.45 10.85
CA GLU A 170 -1.48 -29.29 12.01
C GLU A 170 -1.82 -30.68 11.48
N GLN A 171 -1.17 -31.73 11.98
CA GLN A 171 -1.42 -33.10 11.53
C GLN A 171 -1.86 -33.93 12.74
N VAL A 172 -2.87 -34.77 12.55
CA VAL A 172 -3.35 -35.69 13.57
C VAL A 172 -2.79 -37.08 13.26
N SER A 173 -2.13 -37.70 14.24
CA SER A 173 -1.63 -39.06 14.09
C SER A 173 -2.74 -40.06 14.36
N CYS A 174 -2.91 -41.04 13.48
CA CYS A 174 -3.85 -42.13 13.67
C CYS A 174 -3.39 -43.03 14.81
N VAL A 175 -4.24 -43.25 15.81
CA VAL A 175 -3.92 -44.12 16.97
C VAL A 175 -3.74 -45.59 16.60
N HIS A 176 -4.33 -46.05 15.48
CA HIS A 176 -4.26 -47.43 15.05
C HIS A 176 -3.01 -47.76 14.21
N CYS A 177 -2.52 -46.83 13.39
CA CYS A 177 -1.39 -47.09 12.47
C CYS A 177 -0.26 -46.05 12.52
N GLY A 178 -0.39 -45.00 13.32
CA GLY A 178 0.59 -43.91 13.45
C GLY A 178 0.64 -42.93 12.28
N ALA A 179 -0.07 -43.19 11.18
CA ALA A 179 -0.06 -42.34 9.99
C ALA A 179 -0.54 -40.92 10.30
N LEU A 180 0.10 -39.92 9.70
CA LEU A 180 -0.26 -38.52 9.85
C LEU A 180 -1.38 -38.16 8.87
N ASN A 181 -2.45 -37.56 9.37
CA ASN A 181 -3.64 -37.18 8.60
C ASN A 181 -3.93 -35.68 8.79
N VAL A 182 -4.68 -35.10 7.87
CA VAL A 182 -5.16 -33.72 8.01
C VAL A 182 -6.18 -33.63 9.17
N PRO A 183 -6.26 -32.53 9.93
CA PRO A 183 -7.09 -32.43 11.14
C PRO A 183 -8.58 -32.64 10.89
N GLU A 184 -9.05 -32.31 9.69
CA GLU A 184 -10.45 -32.47 9.28
C GLU A 184 -10.75 -33.86 8.67
N ALA A 185 -9.78 -34.78 8.61
CA ALA A 185 -10.01 -36.12 8.09
C ALA A 185 -10.93 -36.93 9.03
N GLN A 186 -12.05 -37.42 8.50
CA GLN A 186 -12.96 -38.32 9.24
C GLN A 186 -12.42 -39.74 9.33
N PHE A 187 -11.60 -40.17 8.36
CA PHE A 187 -10.99 -41.50 8.31
C PHE A 187 -9.50 -41.41 8.00
N CYS A 188 -8.72 -42.36 8.53
CA CYS A 188 -7.30 -42.45 8.24
C CYS A 188 -7.06 -42.83 6.77
N SER A 189 -6.20 -42.07 6.09
CA SER A 189 -5.87 -42.28 4.67
C SER A 189 -5.09 -43.59 4.41
N GLN A 190 -4.47 -44.17 5.43
CA GLN A 190 -3.64 -45.36 5.31
C GLN A 190 -4.33 -46.65 5.78
N CYS A 191 -5.11 -46.60 6.86
CA CYS A 191 -5.77 -47.79 7.41
C CYS A 191 -7.30 -47.73 7.43
N GLY A 192 -7.92 -46.58 7.11
CA GLY A 192 -9.38 -46.42 7.09
C GLY A 192 -10.05 -46.27 8.46
N ALA A 193 -9.29 -46.25 9.56
CA ALA A 193 -9.85 -46.09 10.91
C ALA A 193 -10.53 -44.72 11.09
N ASP A 194 -11.65 -44.69 11.81
CA ASP A 194 -12.39 -43.47 12.11
C ASP A 194 -11.57 -42.57 13.05
N LEU A 195 -11.38 -41.32 12.66
CA LEU A 195 -10.64 -40.29 13.42
C LEU A 195 -11.60 -39.31 14.12
N SER A 196 -12.91 -39.43 13.87
CA SER A 196 -13.97 -38.54 14.36
C SER A 196 -14.35 -38.80 15.83
N THR A 197 -13.94 -39.94 16.37
CA THR A 197 -14.20 -40.34 17.75
C THR A 197 -12.90 -40.37 18.55
N PRO A 198 -12.79 -39.65 19.69
CA PRO A 198 -11.69 -39.87 20.62
C PRO A 198 -11.78 -41.32 21.11
N ALA A 199 -10.83 -42.15 20.70
CA ALA A 199 -10.85 -43.59 20.91
C ALA A 199 -11.14 -43.93 22.37
N ALA A 200 -12.24 -44.66 22.60
CA ALA A 200 -12.46 -45.36 23.84
C ALA A 200 -11.29 -46.32 24.08
N VAL A 201 -10.71 -46.20 25.27
CA VAL A 201 -9.56 -46.92 25.83
C VAL A 201 -9.44 -48.36 25.30
N ALA A 202 -8.42 -48.64 24.49
CA ALA A 202 -8.13 -49.99 24.01
C ALA A 202 -7.85 -50.96 25.18
N ASN A 203 -8.55 -52.09 25.22
CA ASN A 203 -8.22 -53.18 26.15
C ASN A 203 -7.08 -53.99 25.53
N ALA A 204 -5.91 -53.98 26.17
CA ALA A 204 -4.78 -54.79 25.75
C ALA A 204 -5.04 -56.27 26.10
N CYS A 205 -4.82 -57.16 25.14
CA CYS A 205 -4.99 -58.60 25.33
C CYS A 205 -4.01 -59.11 26.41
N PRO A 206 -4.47 -59.79 27.47
CA PRO A 206 -3.59 -60.30 28.51
C PRO A 206 -2.65 -61.42 28.03
N ALA A 207 -2.98 -62.09 26.93
CA ALA A 207 -2.18 -63.20 26.40
C ALA A 207 -1.04 -62.75 25.46
N CYS A 208 -1.23 -61.70 24.66
CA CYS A 208 -0.23 -61.25 23.67
C CYS A 208 0.06 -59.74 23.69
N GLY A 209 -0.66 -58.95 24.48
CA GLY A 209 -0.49 -57.51 24.60
C GLY A 209 -1.09 -56.68 23.46
N ALA A 210 -1.71 -57.30 22.46
CA ALA A 210 -2.30 -56.60 21.33
C ALA A 210 -3.47 -55.69 21.77
N PRO A 211 -3.58 -54.45 21.25
CA PRO A 211 -4.72 -53.59 21.52
C PRO A 211 -5.98 -54.14 20.82
N ASN A 212 -7.08 -54.24 21.56
CA ASN A 212 -8.37 -54.65 21.03
C ASN A 212 -9.46 -53.64 21.41
N ASP A 213 -10.53 -53.62 20.63
CA ASP A 213 -11.72 -52.82 20.92
C ASP A 213 -12.34 -53.26 22.26
N THR A 214 -12.95 -52.31 22.98
CA THR A 214 -13.56 -52.59 24.30
C THR A 214 -14.69 -53.62 24.26
N ASP A 215 -15.34 -53.77 23.10
CA ASP A 215 -16.43 -54.73 22.87
C ASP A 215 -15.97 -56.05 22.22
N ALA A 216 -14.66 -56.24 22.00
CA ALA A 216 -14.14 -57.45 21.37
C ALA A 216 -14.17 -58.64 22.35
N SER A 217 -14.89 -59.71 22.00
CA SER A 217 -14.92 -60.95 22.80
C SER A 217 -13.67 -61.82 22.63
N PHE A 218 -12.95 -61.68 21.51
CA PHE A 218 -11.72 -62.42 21.22
C PHE A 218 -10.65 -61.48 20.65
N CYS A 219 -9.38 -61.78 20.96
CA CYS A 219 -8.24 -61.02 20.48
C CYS A 219 -8.05 -61.22 18.98
N ILE A 220 -7.96 -60.13 18.22
CA ILE A 220 -7.80 -60.16 16.76
C ILE A 220 -6.50 -60.81 16.31
N GLU A 221 -5.42 -60.67 17.09
CA GLU A 221 -4.10 -61.20 16.76
C GLU A 221 -3.91 -62.67 17.14
N CYS A 222 -4.34 -63.09 18.33
CA CYS A 222 -4.02 -64.43 18.85
C CYS A 222 -5.25 -65.32 19.15
N GLY A 223 -6.46 -64.79 19.00
CA GLY A 223 -7.71 -65.52 19.25
C GLY A 223 -8.03 -65.80 20.71
N ALA A 224 -7.27 -65.26 21.66
CA ALA A 224 -7.54 -65.42 23.10
C ALA A 224 -8.84 -64.72 23.50
N ASP A 225 -9.61 -65.32 24.41
CA ASP A 225 -10.85 -64.75 24.95
C ASP A 225 -10.52 -63.49 25.79
N LEU A 226 -11.25 -62.41 25.51
CA LEU A 226 -11.08 -61.11 26.16
C LEU A 226 -12.24 -60.78 27.11
N SER A 227 -13.20 -61.70 27.26
CA SER A 227 -14.33 -61.53 28.15
C SER A 227 -13.82 -61.37 29.60
N PRO A 228 -14.25 -60.33 30.34
CA PRO A 228 -13.90 -60.23 31.75
C PRO A 228 -14.54 -61.41 32.51
N ALA A 229 -13.74 -62.08 33.33
CA ALA A 229 -14.22 -63.11 34.25
C ALA A 229 -15.18 -62.54 35.31
#